data_AF-A0A6N2VBE5-F1
#
_entry.id   AF-A0A6N2VBE5-F1
#
_cell.length_a   1.000
_cell.length_b   1.000
_cell.length_c   1.000
_cell.angle_alpha   90.00
_cell.angle_beta   90.00
_cell.angle_gamma   90.00
#
_symmetry.space_group_name_H-M   'P 1'
#
loop_
_entity.id
_entity.type
_entity.pdbx_description
1 polymer ?
#
loop_
_entity_poly.entity_id
_entity_poly.type
_entity_poly.pdbx_seq_one_letter_code
_entity_poly.pdbx_strand_id
1 'polypeptide(L)'
;MKRKLISAVLVTVMAAGMITGCSGKNSSIKNNVKTLEKEELKVSNAQLSSPDYEFEKEYAYGDFNAHSKADAERQDGIDTFEDKDIVFQDISYDQLIQLLGQEGNYLIQLSGSWCHNSRAMSPYVNAYAKEYGIDTIYSYDFNVDNGDDGSMFVRMSNEKTTLGTKYNYMYGEFVSRYLTNLDDWIAYPSDHDTALSYTNAEGKEVTVGRLQQPIIFLYNKDNQTDYSGKGNTSGKCPIMYAFEEMVDRDSKGLYVKETDDEGNPVLDKEGNQVRKYVTDEYTARLKQMFEFIKTNNIQFSKYTKETYIRDTFNSYGTEVFGSDEQINIYPITYRQLEWLLDEKGNSLVLIGGSGNEKTRAIIGQINQYAVKNNVRVYMYDPQIDGGITVDKWGYTQTTSICEENSPIAKMYTGLIDRHLTNLTEAKTTEDGYALIQEPYFFAYNKDAKDEDGFAAPITASVELPYTTDSEKRYYIGKEKNMEACNSQIETVFESYAQNVGIELEK
;
A
#
# COMPACT_ATOMS: atom_id res chain seq x y z
N MET A 1 24.64 -9.76 -37.52
CA MET A 1 23.81 -9.72 -38.76
C MET A 1 22.44 -10.30 -38.39
N LYS A 2 21.27 -9.70 -38.57
CA LYS A 2 20.79 -8.48 -39.26
C LYS A 2 19.79 -7.79 -38.31
N ARG A 3 19.97 -6.49 -38.06
CA ARG A 3 18.95 -5.61 -37.49
C ARG A 3 17.86 -5.38 -38.54
N LYS A 4 16.58 -5.47 -38.15
CA LYS A 4 15.49 -4.85 -38.92
C LYS A 4 14.93 -3.70 -38.09
N LEU A 5 15.20 -2.49 -38.56
CA LEU A 5 14.48 -1.28 -38.22
C LEU A 5 13.01 -1.43 -38.63
N ILE A 6 12.09 -1.01 -37.75
CA ILE A 6 10.84 -0.40 -38.17
C ILE A 6 10.71 0.89 -37.34
N SER A 7 10.80 2.01 -38.04
CA SER A 7 10.67 3.36 -37.52
C SER A 7 9.57 4.07 -38.32
N ALA A 8 8.99 5.10 -37.69
CA ALA A 8 8.12 6.14 -38.21
C ALA A 8 6.63 5.82 -38.38
N VAL A 9 5.83 6.19 -37.36
CA VAL A 9 4.45 6.66 -37.58
C VAL A 9 4.51 8.16 -37.86
N LEU A 10 4.14 8.50 -39.09
CA LEU A 10 4.03 9.85 -39.62
C LEU A 10 2.70 10.48 -39.13
N VAL A 11 2.73 11.46 -38.24
CA VAL A 11 1.54 12.26 -37.93
C VAL A 11 1.34 13.27 -39.05
N THR A 12 0.43 12.97 -39.97
CA THR A 12 0.01 13.90 -41.02
C THR A 12 -1.22 14.66 -40.51
N VAL A 13 -1.05 15.93 -40.15
CA VAL A 13 -2.18 16.84 -39.86
C VAL A 13 -2.78 17.27 -41.21
N MET A 14 -3.92 16.70 -41.59
CA MET A 14 -4.77 17.29 -42.63
C MET A 14 -5.83 18.17 -41.97
N ALA A 15 -5.58 19.47 -41.99
CA ALA A 15 -6.64 20.46 -41.93
C ALA A 15 -7.28 20.57 -43.31
N ALA A 16 -8.49 20.06 -43.47
CA ALA A 16 -9.36 20.36 -44.61
C ALA A 16 -10.73 20.75 -44.07
N GLY A 17 -11.05 22.04 -44.18
CA GLY A 17 -12.34 22.59 -43.79
C GLY A 17 -13.46 22.15 -44.73
N MET A 18 -14.65 22.00 -44.16
CA MET A 18 -15.89 22.26 -44.88
C MET A 18 -16.70 23.28 -44.10
N ILE A 19 -17.02 24.35 -44.83
CA ILE A 19 -17.82 25.51 -44.41
C ILE A 19 -19.27 25.22 -44.78
N THR A 20 -20.16 25.22 -43.80
CA THR A 20 -21.56 25.71 -43.83
C THR A 20 -21.95 25.83 -42.35
N GLY A 21 -22.42 26.93 -41.77
CA GLY A 21 -22.99 28.17 -42.25
C GLY A 21 -24.17 28.48 -41.32
N CYS A 22 -23.98 29.30 -40.29
CA CYS A 22 -25.03 30.13 -39.68
C CYS A 22 -24.39 31.24 -38.83
N SER A 23 -24.85 32.46 -39.11
CA SER A 23 -24.31 33.74 -38.68
C SER A 23 -24.51 34.06 -37.20
N GLY A 24 -23.51 34.68 -36.56
CA GLY A 24 -23.67 35.29 -35.24
C GLY A 24 -22.48 36.15 -34.80
N LYS A 25 -22.52 37.45 -35.18
CA LYS A 25 -21.84 38.63 -34.61
C LYS A 25 -20.42 38.51 -34.00
N ASN A 26 -19.49 39.20 -34.67
CA ASN A 26 -18.18 39.66 -34.21
C ASN A 26 -18.18 40.21 -32.76
N SER A 27 -17.33 39.63 -31.91
CA SER A 27 -16.57 40.37 -30.92
C SER A 27 -15.09 39.98 -31.06
N SER A 28 -14.24 40.99 -31.18
CA SER A 28 -12.81 40.85 -31.41
C SER A 28 -12.09 40.30 -30.16
N ILE A 29 -11.68 39.04 -30.20
CA ILE A 29 -10.72 38.51 -29.22
C ILE A 29 -9.32 38.74 -29.79
N LYS A 30 -8.57 39.64 -29.15
CA LYS A 30 -7.15 39.85 -29.43
C LYS A 30 -6.41 38.56 -29.04
N ASN A 31 -5.71 37.97 -30.01
CA ASN A 31 -4.77 36.88 -29.80
C ASN A 31 -3.62 37.33 -28.89
N ASN A 32 -3.65 36.93 -27.62
CA ASN A 32 -2.46 36.81 -26.80
C ASN A 32 -2.05 35.33 -26.80
N VAL A 33 -1.41 34.89 -27.89
CA VAL A 33 -0.65 33.64 -27.85
C VAL A 33 0.59 33.95 -27.02
N LYS A 34 0.54 33.66 -25.72
CA LYS A 34 1.75 33.44 -24.94
C LYS A 34 2.43 32.23 -25.58
N THR A 35 3.60 32.46 -26.17
CA THR A 35 4.56 31.41 -26.47
C THR A 35 4.77 30.62 -25.17
N LEU A 36 4.21 29.42 -25.10
CA LEU A 36 4.58 28.46 -24.08
C LEU A 36 6.01 28.05 -24.41
N GLU A 37 6.97 28.65 -23.73
CA GLU A 37 8.31 28.08 -23.64
C GLU A 37 8.14 26.64 -23.16
N LYS A 38 8.71 25.71 -23.92
CA LYS A 38 8.78 24.31 -23.56
C LYS A 38 9.73 24.25 -22.36
N GLU A 39 9.21 24.39 -21.15
CA GLU A 39 9.98 24.17 -19.93
C GLU A 39 10.58 22.77 -20.05
N GLU A 40 11.91 22.69 -20.20
CA GLU A 40 12.62 21.43 -20.01
C GLU A 40 12.32 20.99 -18.58
N LEU A 41 11.45 19.99 -18.43
CA LEU A 41 11.20 19.33 -17.15
C LEU A 41 12.54 18.83 -16.64
N LYS A 42 13.13 19.57 -15.69
CA LYS A 42 14.37 19.17 -15.02
C LYS A 42 14.09 17.91 -14.23
N VAL A 43 14.95 16.92 -14.39
CA VAL A 43 14.97 15.72 -13.56
C VAL A 43 15.10 16.15 -12.11
N SER A 44 14.19 15.68 -11.25
CA SER A 44 14.19 16.01 -9.82
C SER A 44 15.42 15.40 -9.13
N ASN A 45 16.06 16.16 -8.24
CA ASN A 45 17.14 15.69 -7.37
C ASN A 45 16.66 15.40 -5.93
N ALA A 46 15.34 15.39 -5.69
CA ALA A 46 14.79 15.10 -4.37
C ALA A 46 15.24 13.70 -3.88
N GLN A 47 15.56 13.61 -2.59
CA GLN A 47 16.09 12.41 -1.93
C GLN A 47 14.97 11.66 -1.20
N LEU A 48 14.13 10.92 -1.94
CA LEU A 48 13.06 10.13 -1.33
C LEU A 48 13.63 9.00 -0.47
N SER A 49 14.86 8.55 -0.76
CA SER A 49 15.63 7.61 0.06
C SER A 49 16.46 8.26 1.16
N SER A 50 16.24 9.53 1.54
CA SER A 50 16.82 10.07 2.78
C SER A 50 16.12 9.46 4.01
N PRO A 51 16.85 9.04 5.05
CA PRO A 51 16.23 8.64 6.32
C PRO A 51 15.41 9.75 6.98
N ASP A 52 15.72 11.02 6.69
CA ASP A 52 14.98 12.20 7.16
C ASP A 52 13.68 12.45 6.38
N TYR A 53 13.45 11.73 5.27
CA TYR A 53 12.20 11.81 4.52
C TYR A 53 11.08 11.12 5.30
N GLU A 54 10.07 11.90 5.70
CA GLU A 54 8.89 11.46 6.46
C GLU A 54 7.90 10.67 5.57
N PHE A 55 8.37 9.54 5.04
CA PHE A 55 7.66 8.74 4.01
C PHE A 55 6.20 8.44 4.36
N GLU A 56 5.91 7.97 5.57
CA GLU A 56 4.54 7.60 5.97
C GLU A 56 3.58 8.79 5.94
N LYS A 57 4.04 9.97 6.38
CA LYS A 57 3.25 11.21 6.36
C LYS A 57 3.03 11.71 4.94
N GLU A 58 4.08 11.68 4.12
CA GLU A 58 4.03 12.08 2.72
C GLU A 58 3.08 11.17 1.92
N TYR A 59 3.21 9.85 2.11
CA TYR A 59 2.33 8.85 1.50
C TYR A 59 0.88 9.04 1.95
N ALA A 60 0.61 9.07 3.27
CA ALA A 60 -0.75 9.20 3.77
C ALA A 60 -1.42 10.51 3.31
N TYR A 61 -0.68 11.62 3.31
CA TYR A 61 -1.18 12.89 2.78
C TYR A 61 -1.45 12.82 1.28
N GLY A 62 -0.47 12.34 0.51
CA GLY A 62 -0.52 12.29 -0.95
C GLY A 62 -1.63 11.38 -1.46
N ASP A 63 -1.68 10.14 -0.96
CA ASP A 63 -2.60 9.10 -1.44
C ASP A 63 -4.07 9.41 -1.10
N PHE A 64 -4.36 9.84 0.13
CA PHE A 64 -5.74 10.23 0.50
C PHE A 64 -6.21 11.47 -0.27
N ASN A 65 -5.36 12.47 -0.46
CA ASN A 65 -5.73 13.69 -1.19
C ASN A 65 -5.84 13.44 -2.70
N ALA A 66 -5.04 12.53 -3.27
CA ALA A 66 -5.18 12.11 -4.66
C ALA A 66 -6.55 11.48 -4.93
N HIS A 67 -6.99 10.54 -4.10
CA HIS A 67 -8.32 9.93 -4.21
C HIS A 67 -9.46 10.94 -3.98
N SER A 68 -9.27 11.90 -3.07
CA SER A 68 -10.25 12.97 -2.85
C SER A 68 -10.44 13.85 -4.08
N LYS A 69 -9.36 14.15 -4.80
CA LYS A 69 -9.38 14.93 -6.05
C LYS A 69 -9.98 14.13 -7.21
N ALA A 70 -9.68 12.83 -7.28
CA ALA A 70 -10.26 11.95 -8.30
C ALA A 70 -11.78 11.81 -8.14
N ASP A 71 -12.29 11.88 -6.91
CA ASP A 71 -13.71 11.73 -6.56
C ASP A 71 -14.38 13.08 -6.21
N ALA A 72 -14.00 14.13 -6.95
CA ALA A 72 -14.43 15.50 -6.66
C ALA A 72 -15.96 15.70 -6.74
N GLU A 73 -16.64 14.97 -7.63
CA GLU A 73 -18.10 15.05 -7.78
C GLU A 73 -18.85 14.53 -6.54
N ARG A 74 -18.26 13.61 -5.78
CA ARG A 74 -18.88 13.02 -4.61
C ARG A 74 -18.65 13.82 -3.33
N GLN A 75 -17.44 14.37 -3.17
CA GLN A 75 -16.99 14.99 -1.90
C GLN A 75 -16.63 16.48 -2.03
N ASP A 76 -17.17 17.18 -3.04
CA ASP A 76 -16.85 18.58 -3.36
C ASP A 76 -15.35 18.85 -3.64
N GLY A 77 -14.58 17.80 -3.93
CA GLY A 77 -13.13 17.89 -4.19
C GLY A 77 -12.30 18.40 -3.02
N ILE A 78 -12.81 18.34 -1.79
CA ILE A 78 -12.07 18.76 -0.59
C ILE A 78 -10.94 17.78 -0.30
N ASP A 79 -9.75 18.29 0.05
CA ASP A 79 -8.65 17.46 0.52
C ASP A 79 -9.06 16.71 1.80
N THR A 80 -8.55 15.48 1.97
CA THR A 80 -8.77 14.71 3.19
C THR A 80 -7.96 15.25 4.35
N PHE A 81 -6.68 15.52 4.11
CA PHE A 81 -5.81 16.11 5.12
C PHE A 81 -5.37 17.49 4.67
N GLU A 82 -5.46 18.47 5.57
CA GLU A 82 -5.02 19.84 5.33
C GLU A 82 -3.49 19.98 5.42
N ASP A 83 -2.86 19.15 6.25
CA ASP A 83 -1.41 19.11 6.46
C ASP A 83 -0.89 17.66 6.58
N LYS A 84 0.44 17.53 6.63
CA LYS A 84 1.16 16.25 6.70
C LYS A 84 1.35 15.74 8.14
N ASP A 85 0.80 16.41 9.14
CA ASP A 85 0.88 15.96 10.54
C ASP A 85 -0.15 14.84 10.77
N ILE A 86 0.19 13.67 10.23
CA ILE A 86 -0.64 12.48 10.12
C ILE A 86 0.01 11.33 10.89
N VAL A 87 -0.79 10.61 11.69
CA VAL A 87 -0.31 9.51 12.56
C VAL A 87 -0.50 8.11 11.98
N PHE A 88 -1.00 7.98 10.74
CA PHE A 88 -1.20 6.67 10.12
C PHE A 88 0.11 6.08 9.61
N GLN A 89 0.36 4.81 9.93
CA GLN A 89 1.44 4.01 9.37
C GLN A 89 0.86 2.81 8.64
N ASP A 90 1.00 2.79 7.31
CA ASP A 90 0.52 1.68 6.49
C ASP A 90 1.46 0.47 6.64
N ILE A 91 0.86 -0.69 6.87
CA ILE A 91 1.56 -1.97 7.05
C ILE A 91 1.07 -3.00 6.03
N SER A 92 1.90 -3.98 5.70
CA SER A 92 1.51 -5.13 4.88
C SER A 92 0.72 -6.16 5.68
N TYR A 93 0.17 -7.17 5.01
CA TYR A 93 -0.66 -8.17 5.65
C TYR A 93 0.14 -8.96 6.70
N ASP A 94 1.35 -9.38 6.37
CA ASP A 94 2.22 -10.11 7.29
C ASP A 94 2.73 -9.26 8.45
N GLN A 95 2.95 -7.95 8.22
CA GLN A 95 3.19 -6.99 9.30
C GLN A 95 1.99 -6.91 10.25
N LEU A 96 0.77 -6.86 9.73
CA LEU A 96 -0.45 -6.90 10.53
C LEU A 96 -0.54 -8.20 11.33
N ILE A 97 -0.33 -9.36 10.72
CA ILE A 97 -0.34 -10.66 11.43
C ILE A 97 0.73 -10.73 12.52
N GLN A 98 1.93 -10.21 12.25
CA GLN A 98 2.99 -10.17 13.26
C GLN A 98 2.59 -9.25 14.42
N LEU A 99 2.10 -8.05 14.14
CA LEU A 99 1.64 -7.08 15.13
C LEU A 99 0.57 -7.67 16.05
N LEU A 100 -0.42 -8.38 15.50
CA LEU A 100 -1.48 -9.04 16.29
C LEU A 100 -0.95 -10.17 17.19
N GLY A 101 0.21 -10.74 16.85
CA GLY A 101 0.90 -11.74 17.67
C GLY A 101 1.72 -11.16 18.83
N GLN A 102 2.01 -9.86 18.80
CA GLN A 102 2.81 -9.19 19.82
C GLN A 102 2.01 -8.90 21.10
N GLU A 103 2.72 -8.78 22.21
CA GLU A 103 2.13 -8.37 23.49
C GLU A 103 1.83 -6.86 23.52
N GLY A 104 0.81 -6.51 24.29
CA GLY A 104 0.43 -5.13 24.58
C GLY A 104 -0.70 -4.57 23.70
N ASN A 105 -0.85 -3.24 23.73
CA ASN A 105 -2.01 -2.57 23.15
C ASN A 105 -1.64 -1.87 21.84
N TYR A 106 -2.49 -1.99 20.83
CA TYR A 106 -2.29 -1.38 19.51
C TYR A 106 -3.59 -0.71 19.04
N LEU A 107 -3.48 0.47 18.43
CA LEU A 107 -4.60 1.10 17.73
C LEU A 107 -4.46 0.82 16.24
N ILE A 108 -5.48 0.16 15.68
CA ILE A 108 -5.47 -0.35 14.30
C ILE A 108 -6.66 0.21 13.56
N GLN A 109 -6.44 0.74 12.36
CA GLN A 109 -7.49 1.14 11.43
C GLN A 109 -7.47 0.25 10.19
N LEU A 110 -8.61 -0.33 9.84
CA LEU A 110 -8.77 -1.07 8.59
C LEU A 110 -9.47 -0.16 7.59
N SER A 111 -8.72 0.38 6.65
CA SER A 111 -9.17 1.43 5.74
C SER A 111 -8.35 1.51 4.46
N GLY A 112 -8.97 1.98 3.40
CA GLY A 112 -8.32 2.40 2.16
C GLY A 112 -8.69 3.82 1.78
N SER A 113 -7.75 4.58 1.22
CA SER A 113 -7.91 5.95 0.73
C SER A 113 -8.93 6.06 -0.42
N TRP A 114 -9.03 5.02 -1.25
CA TRP A 114 -10.07 4.86 -2.28
C TRP A 114 -11.49 4.97 -1.70
N CYS A 115 -11.70 4.48 -0.48
CA CYS A 115 -13.01 4.49 0.15
C CYS A 115 -13.36 5.89 0.69
N HIS A 116 -14.43 6.47 0.14
CA HIS A 116 -15.02 7.75 0.57
C HIS A 116 -15.34 7.79 2.08
N ASN A 117 -15.77 6.68 2.69
CA ASN A 117 -16.04 6.62 4.13
C ASN A 117 -14.74 6.73 4.94
N SER A 118 -13.63 6.12 4.46
CA SER A 118 -12.32 6.26 5.09
C SER A 118 -11.86 7.71 5.02
N ARG A 119 -12.00 8.34 3.84
CA ARG A 119 -11.73 9.77 3.67
C ARG A 119 -12.58 10.60 4.63
N ALA A 120 -13.84 10.25 4.86
CA ALA A 120 -14.70 10.93 5.82
C ALA A 120 -14.24 10.77 7.29
N MET A 121 -13.85 9.57 7.72
CA MET A 121 -13.49 9.28 9.12
C MET A 121 -12.06 9.70 9.49
N SER A 122 -11.08 9.42 8.63
CA SER A 122 -9.64 9.51 8.94
C SER A 122 -9.18 10.88 9.46
N PRO A 123 -9.68 12.03 8.97
CA PRO A 123 -9.28 13.34 9.49
C PRO A 123 -9.63 13.53 10.97
N TYR A 124 -10.81 13.06 11.39
CA TYR A 124 -11.26 13.15 12.79
C TYR A 124 -10.51 12.17 13.68
N VAL A 125 -10.23 10.96 13.19
CA VAL A 125 -9.36 10.00 13.88
C VAL A 125 -7.97 10.59 14.10
N ASN A 126 -7.38 11.20 13.07
CA ASN A 126 -6.06 11.85 13.17
C ASN A 126 -6.07 12.98 14.20
N ALA A 127 -7.08 13.85 14.15
CA ALA A 127 -7.21 14.96 15.10
C ALA A 127 -7.31 14.47 16.56
N TYR A 128 -8.14 13.46 16.83
CA TYR A 128 -8.27 12.92 18.18
C TYR A 128 -7.04 12.11 18.62
N ALA A 129 -6.40 11.36 17.73
CA ALA A 129 -5.15 10.70 18.07
C ALA A 129 -4.11 11.70 18.60
N LYS A 130 -3.94 12.82 17.88
CA LYS A 130 -3.06 13.91 18.31
C LYS A 130 -3.51 14.59 19.60
N GLU A 131 -4.80 14.87 19.78
CA GLU A 131 -5.35 15.44 21.03
C GLU A 131 -5.02 14.57 22.25
N TYR A 132 -5.00 13.25 22.09
CA TYR A 132 -4.77 12.28 23.16
C TYR A 132 -3.31 11.78 23.24
N GLY A 133 -2.39 12.37 22.46
CA GLY A 133 -0.96 12.03 22.48
C GLY A 133 -0.63 10.67 21.88
N ILE A 134 -1.47 10.16 20.98
CA ILE A 134 -1.23 8.96 20.19
C ILE A 134 -0.49 9.37 18.92
N ASP A 135 0.73 8.87 18.74
CA ASP A 135 1.60 9.25 17.63
C ASP A 135 1.55 8.27 16.44
N THR A 136 0.92 7.11 16.62
CA THR A 136 0.89 6.04 15.61
C THR A 136 -0.44 5.30 15.63
N ILE A 137 -1.06 5.15 14.45
CA ILE A 137 -2.18 4.25 14.17
C ILE A 137 -1.76 3.34 13.01
N TYR A 138 -1.77 2.03 13.24
CA TYR A 138 -1.42 1.06 12.21
C TYR A 138 -2.59 0.87 11.25
N SER A 139 -2.33 1.02 9.95
CA SER A 139 -3.35 0.98 8.91
C SER A 139 -3.13 -0.17 7.94
N TYR A 140 -4.21 -0.89 7.61
CA TYR A 140 -4.21 -1.95 6.61
C TYR A 140 -5.47 -1.93 5.76
N ASP A 141 -5.37 -2.31 4.49
CA ASP A 141 -6.50 -2.37 3.56
C ASP A 141 -6.71 -3.77 2.99
N PHE A 142 -7.94 -4.27 3.08
CA PHE A 142 -8.35 -5.52 2.44
C PHE A 142 -8.72 -5.37 0.95
N ASN A 143 -8.51 -4.18 0.38
CA ASN A 143 -8.41 -3.98 -1.06
C ASN A 143 -6.94 -3.96 -1.51
N VAL A 144 -6.44 -5.11 -1.95
CA VAL A 144 -4.99 -5.35 -2.07
C VAL A 144 -4.32 -4.50 -3.17
N ASP A 145 -5.04 -4.13 -4.23
CA ASP A 145 -4.50 -3.38 -5.37
C ASP A 145 -4.85 -1.88 -5.35
N ASN A 146 -5.45 -1.39 -4.26
CA ASN A 146 -5.96 -0.01 -4.13
C ASN A 146 -6.98 0.42 -5.19
N GLY A 147 -7.53 -0.50 -5.99
CA GLY A 147 -8.41 -0.17 -7.11
C GLY A 147 -9.84 0.20 -6.67
N ASP A 148 -10.42 1.23 -7.26
CA ASP A 148 -11.81 1.65 -7.00
C ASP A 148 -12.88 0.64 -7.48
N ASP A 149 -12.49 -0.32 -8.33
CA ASP A 149 -13.40 -1.29 -8.95
C ASP A 149 -13.82 -2.43 -8.01
N GLY A 150 -13.17 -2.53 -6.84
CA GLY A 150 -13.42 -3.55 -5.83
C GLY A 150 -13.07 -4.97 -6.25
N SER A 151 -12.34 -5.13 -7.35
CA SER A 151 -11.97 -6.43 -7.89
C SER A 151 -11.07 -7.23 -6.95
N MET A 152 -10.28 -6.55 -6.11
CA MET A 152 -9.37 -7.14 -5.13
C MET A 152 -9.83 -7.01 -3.67
N PHE A 153 -11.13 -6.85 -3.44
CA PHE A 153 -11.68 -6.98 -2.10
C PHE A 153 -11.62 -8.43 -1.62
N VAL A 154 -10.67 -8.72 -0.73
CA VAL A 154 -10.55 -10.07 -0.12
C VAL A 154 -11.57 -10.29 1.00
N ARG A 155 -12.32 -9.26 1.39
CA ARG A 155 -13.44 -9.38 2.35
C ARG A 155 -14.78 -9.74 1.70
N MET A 156 -14.75 -10.40 0.55
CA MET A 156 -15.94 -10.88 -0.18
C MET A 156 -16.06 -12.41 -0.12
N SER A 157 -17.29 -12.94 -0.05
CA SER A 157 -17.54 -14.38 0.07
C SER A 157 -17.34 -15.16 -1.23
N ASN A 158 -17.08 -16.47 -1.14
CA ASN A 158 -16.87 -17.42 -2.25
C ASN A 158 -17.92 -17.36 -3.37
N GLU A 159 -19.16 -17.00 -3.05
CA GLU A 159 -20.25 -16.84 -4.02
C GLU A 159 -20.05 -15.65 -4.99
N LYS A 160 -19.16 -14.71 -4.66
CA LYS A 160 -18.80 -13.59 -5.53
C LYS A 160 -17.70 -14.02 -6.50
N THR A 161 -17.78 -13.52 -7.72
CA THR A 161 -16.86 -13.88 -8.83
C THR A 161 -15.75 -12.84 -9.04
N THR A 162 -15.42 -12.04 -8.03
CA THR A 162 -14.29 -11.08 -8.12
C THR A 162 -12.95 -11.80 -7.96
N LEU A 163 -11.85 -11.14 -8.29
CA LEU A 163 -10.52 -11.74 -8.15
C LEU A 163 -10.14 -11.92 -6.68
N GLY A 164 -10.47 -10.95 -5.84
CA GLY A 164 -10.20 -10.96 -4.39
C GLY A 164 -10.85 -12.14 -3.66
N THR A 165 -11.94 -12.74 -4.18
CA THR A 165 -12.59 -13.88 -3.51
C THR A 165 -11.74 -15.14 -3.54
N LYS A 166 -10.76 -15.24 -4.46
CA LYS A 166 -9.75 -16.30 -4.45
C LYS A 166 -8.81 -16.21 -3.25
N TYR A 167 -8.74 -15.05 -2.60
CA TYR A 167 -7.86 -14.75 -1.47
C TYR A 167 -8.64 -14.41 -0.20
N ASN A 168 -9.95 -14.66 -0.18
CA ASN A 168 -10.79 -14.26 0.95
C ASN A 168 -10.47 -15.01 2.25
N TYR A 169 -9.77 -16.14 2.14
CA TYR A 169 -9.19 -16.84 3.29
C TYR A 169 -8.22 -15.96 4.07
N MET A 170 -7.55 -14.99 3.46
CA MET A 170 -6.69 -14.04 4.19
C MET A 170 -7.52 -13.25 5.21
N TYR A 171 -8.65 -12.68 4.78
CA TYR A 171 -9.58 -12.00 5.69
C TYR A 171 -10.20 -12.98 6.70
N GLY A 172 -10.67 -14.13 6.22
CA GLY A 172 -11.34 -15.14 7.03
C GLY A 172 -10.47 -15.69 8.17
N GLU A 173 -9.21 -16.03 7.87
CA GLU A 173 -8.22 -16.50 8.85
C GLU A 173 -7.81 -15.38 9.81
N PHE A 174 -7.65 -14.14 9.31
CA PHE A 174 -7.39 -12.97 10.15
C PHE A 174 -8.48 -12.81 11.22
N VAL A 175 -9.76 -12.82 10.83
CA VAL A 175 -10.87 -12.69 11.80
C VAL A 175 -10.91 -13.90 12.73
N SER A 176 -10.90 -15.12 12.18
CA SER A 176 -11.05 -16.35 12.95
C SER A 176 -9.96 -16.54 14.01
N ARG A 177 -8.73 -16.11 13.71
CA ARG A 177 -7.56 -16.31 14.60
C ARG A 177 -7.37 -15.17 15.59
N TYR A 178 -7.58 -13.94 15.16
CA TYR A 178 -7.13 -12.77 15.91
C TYR A 178 -8.26 -11.90 16.44
N LEU A 179 -9.45 -11.90 15.81
CA LEU A 179 -10.56 -11.02 16.19
C LEU A 179 -11.77 -11.83 16.69
N THR A 180 -11.56 -12.66 17.71
CA THR A 180 -12.56 -13.64 18.18
C THR A 180 -13.85 -13.04 18.75
N ASN A 181 -13.85 -11.74 19.05
CA ASN A 181 -15.02 -10.99 19.49
C ASN A 181 -15.45 -9.89 18.49
N LEU A 182 -15.10 -10.01 17.20
CA LEU A 182 -15.43 -9.01 16.18
C LEU A 182 -16.93 -8.78 16.03
N ASP A 183 -17.74 -9.83 16.08
CA ASP A 183 -19.20 -9.78 15.90
C ASP A 183 -19.88 -8.82 16.88
N ASP A 184 -19.26 -8.56 18.03
CA ASP A 184 -19.78 -7.63 19.01
C ASP A 184 -19.66 -6.16 18.57
N TRP A 185 -18.80 -5.88 17.60
CA TRP A 185 -18.39 -4.53 17.25
C TRP A 185 -18.81 -4.05 15.86
N ILE A 186 -19.28 -4.95 14.99
CA ILE A 186 -19.53 -4.64 13.58
C ILE A 186 -21.02 -4.73 13.21
N ALA A 187 -21.36 -4.10 12.10
CA ALA A 187 -22.69 -4.08 11.51
C ALA A 187 -23.11 -5.43 10.92
N TYR A 188 -22.14 -6.24 10.44
CA TYR A 188 -22.40 -7.53 9.79
C TYR A 188 -21.69 -8.67 10.52
N PRO A 189 -22.21 -9.12 11.68
CA PRO A 189 -21.69 -10.27 12.42
C PRO A 189 -21.77 -11.57 11.62
N SER A 190 -21.17 -12.66 12.14
CA SER A 190 -21.08 -13.95 11.45
C SER A 190 -22.42 -14.64 11.16
N ASP A 191 -23.50 -14.23 11.82
CA ASP A 191 -24.88 -14.69 11.57
C ASP A 191 -25.67 -13.77 10.62
N HIS A 192 -25.08 -12.69 10.13
CA HIS A 192 -25.69 -11.79 9.16
C HIS A 192 -25.65 -12.40 7.74
N ASP A 193 -26.67 -12.13 6.92
CA ASP A 193 -26.76 -12.61 5.53
C ASP A 193 -25.59 -12.15 4.62
N THR A 194 -24.85 -11.14 5.06
CA THR A 194 -23.68 -10.62 4.35
C THR A 194 -22.36 -10.97 5.01
N ALA A 195 -22.35 -11.90 5.96
CA ALA A 195 -21.14 -12.45 6.54
C ALA A 195 -20.24 -13.04 5.45
N LEU A 196 -18.95 -13.15 5.75
CA LEU A 196 -17.99 -13.71 4.81
C LEU A 196 -17.90 -15.22 5.03
N SER A 197 -18.27 -16.00 4.01
CA SER A 197 -17.97 -17.42 3.93
C SER A 197 -16.75 -17.66 3.02
N TYR A 198 -15.77 -18.43 3.51
CA TYR A 198 -14.53 -18.79 2.83
C TYR A 198 -14.18 -20.27 3.06
N THR A 199 -13.33 -20.84 2.20
CA THR A 199 -12.82 -22.21 2.37
C THR A 199 -11.47 -22.18 3.09
N ASN A 200 -11.39 -22.83 4.24
CA ASN A 200 -10.14 -22.90 5.01
C ASN A 200 -9.13 -23.90 4.39
N ALA A 201 -7.91 -23.95 4.94
CA ALA A 201 -6.85 -24.84 4.47
C ALA A 201 -7.20 -26.35 4.52
N GLU A 202 -8.17 -26.74 5.36
CA GLU A 202 -8.67 -28.12 5.46
C GLU A 202 -9.76 -28.44 4.42
N GLY A 203 -10.13 -27.48 3.57
CA GLY A 203 -11.22 -27.60 2.60
C GLY A 203 -12.60 -27.44 3.22
N LYS A 204 -12.71 -26.94 4.45
CA LYS A 204 -13.97 -26.72 5.16
C LYS A 204 -14.44 -25.28 4.95
N GLU A 205 -15.74 -25.12 4.73
CA GLU A 205 -16.37 -23.81 4.72
C GLU A 205 -16.47 -23.23 6.14
N VAL A 206 -16.03 -21.98 6.30
CA VAL A 206 -16.03 -21.22 7.56
C VAL A 206 -16.69 -19.87 7.29
N THR A 207 -17.55 -19.43 8.21
CA THR A 207 -18.22 -18.13 8.15
C THR A 207 -17.75 -17.23 9.29
N VAL A 208 -17.42 -15.98 8.96
CA VAL A 208 -17.01 -14.95 9.92
C VAL A 208 -17.75 -13.64 9.63
N GLY A 209 -17.81 -12.76 10.64
CA GLY A 209 -18.33 -11.41 10.47
C GLY A 209 -17.57 -10.64 9.39
N ARG A 210 -18.28 -9.79 8.64
CA ARG A 210 -17.74 -9.01 7.53
C ARG A 210 -17.71 -7.52 7.87
N LEU A 211 -16.54 -6.98 8.17
CA LEU A 211 -16.38 -5.55 8.43
C LEU A 211 -16.80 -4.69 7.23
N GLN A 212 -17.24 -3.48 7.57
CA GLN A 212 -17.26 -2.33 6.69
C GLN A 212 -15.98 -1.52 6.87
N GLN A 213 -15.55 -0.87 5.78
CA GLN A 213 -14.40 0.04 5.82
C GLN A 213 -14.92 1.48 5.77
N PRO A 214 -14.48 2.35 6.70
CA PRO A 214 -13.41 2.11 7.67
C PRO A 214 -13.92 1.55 9.01
N ILE A 215 -13.05 0.85 9.72
CA ILE A 215 -13.21 0.52 11.15
C ILE A 215 -11.90 0.82 11.86
N ILE A 216 -11.98 1.42 13.06
CA ILE A 216 -10.84 1.59 13.97
C ILE A 216 -11.09 0.82 15.25
N PHE A 217 -10.07 0.13 15.77
CA PHE A 217 -10.20 -0.64 16.98
C PHE A 217 -8.93 -0.68 17.82
N LEU A 218 -9.13 -0.74 19.13
CA LEU A 218 -8.12 -1.00 20.13
C LEU A 218 -7.97 -2.51 20.32
N TYR A 219 -6.76 -3.00 20.10
CA TYR A 219 -6.44 -4.42 20.13
C TYR A 219 -5.47 -4.77 21.25
N ASN A 220 -5.73 -5.87 21.93
CA ASN A 220 -4.80 -6.55 22.82
C ASN A 220 -5.10 -8.06 22.83
N LYS A 221 -4.18 -8.88 22.31
CA LYS A 221 -4.37 -10.34 22.17
C LYS A 221 -4.66 -11.06 23.50
N ASP A 222 -4.21 -10.49 24.61
CA ASP A 222 -4.31 -11.08 25.95
C ASP A 222 -5.53 -10.55 26.74
N ASN A 223 -6.31 -9.63 26.16
CA ASN A 223 -7.51 -9.12 26.82
C ASN A 223 -8.61 -10.19 26.94
N GLN A 224 -9.13 -10.35 28.15
CA GLN A 224 -10.20 -11.28 28.49
C GLN A 224 -11.50 -10.57 28.90
N THR A 225 -11.46 -9.25 29.06
CA THR A 225 -12.62 -8.46 29.50
C THR A 225 -13.49 -8.07 28.32
N ASP A 226 -14.78 -8.40 28.38
CA ASP A 226 -15.76 -7.91 27.41
C ASP A 226 -16.13 -6.45 27.72
N TYR A 227 -15.74 -5.55 26.81
CA TYR A 227 -16.09 -4.13 26.85
C TYR A 227 -17.19 -3.74 25.87
N SER A 228 -17.69 -4.68 25.06
CA SER A 228 -18.72 -4.41 24.06
C SER A 228 -20.11 -4.15 24.68
N GLY A 229 -20.32 -4.62 25.91
CA GLY A 229 -21.63 -4.60 26.56
C GLY A 229 -22.64 -5.59 25.97
N LYS A 230 -22.21 -6.48 25.05
CA LYS A 230 -23.06 -7.49 24.41
C LYS A 230 -23.02 -8.86 25.10
N GLY A 231 -22.17 -9.03 26.10
CA GLY A 231 -22.17 -10.21 26.97
C GLY A 231 -21.40 -11.40 26.38
N ASN A 232 -20.25 -11.12 25.77
CA ASN A 232 -19.38 -12.15 25.23
C ASN A 232 -18.78 -13.02 26.35
N THR A 233 -19.04 -14.33 26.30
CA THR A 233 -18.57 -15.31 27.30
C THR A 233 -17.40 -16.17 26.84
N SER A 234 -16.77 -15.84 25.70
CA SER A 234 -15.67 -16.64 25.12
C SER A 234 -14.40 -16.66 25.99
N GLY A 235 -14.25 -15.68 26.89
CA GLY A 235 -13.04 -15.48 27.70
C GLY A 235 -11.85 -14.95 26.89
N LYS A 236 -12.03 -14.64 25.60
CA LYS A 236 -11.04 -14.02 24.72
C LYS A 236 -11.68 -12.85 23.98
N CYS A 237 -11.37 -11.64 24.42
CA CYS A 237 -11.95 -10.41 23.90
C CYS A 237 -10.85 -9.49 23.33
N PRO A 238 -10.12 -9.90 22.30
CA PRO A 238 -8.94 -9.16 21.83
C PRO A 238 -9.26 -7.74 21.36
N ILE A 239 -10.47 -7.49 20.86
CA ILE A 239 -10.95 -6.14 20.59
C ILE A 239 -11.50 -5.56 21.89
N MET A 240 -10.82 -4.54 22.41
CA MET A 240 -11.20 -3.83 23.64
C MET A 240 -12.20 -2.70 23.37
N TYR A 241 -12.13 -2.08 22.20
CA TYR A 241 -13.06 -1.06 21.76
C TYR A 241 -12.97 -0.97 20.24
N ALA A 242 -14.09 -0.73 19.56
CA ALA A 242 -14.08 -0.44 18.13
C ALA A 242 -15.13 0.60 17.76
N PHE A 243 -14.87 1.28 16.65
CA PHE A 243 -15.76 2.25 16.05
C PHE A 243 -15.89 1.97 14.56
N GLU A 244 -17.10 1.59 14.13
CA GLU A 244 -17.48 1.34 12.75
C GLU A 244 -18.77 2.14 12.46
N GLU A 245 -18.64 3.22 11.69
CA GLU A 245 -19.79 4.03 11.28
C GLU A 245 -19.54 4.65 9.90
N MET A 246 -20.45 4.39 8.96
CA MET A 246 -20.34 4.84 7.58
C MET A 246 -20.99 6.20 7.39
N VAL A 247 -20.23 7.15 6.85
CA VAL A 247 -20.67 8.52 6.55
C VAL A 247 -20.03 9.00 5.25
N ASP A 248 -20.77 9.78 4.48
CA ASP A 248 -20.18 10.59 3.41
C ASP A 248 -19.73 11.94 4.00
N ARG A 249 -18.92 12.69 3.23
CA ARG A 249 -18.53 14.05 3.57
C ARG A 249 -18.65 14.97 2.36
N ASP A 250 -18.91 16.24 2.62
CA ASP A 250 -18.76 17.33 1.67
C ASP A 250 -18.22 18.59 2.38
N SER A 251 -18.19 19.74 1.69
CA SER A 251 -17.71 21.00 2.24
C SER A 251 -18.48 21.53 3.47
N LYS A 252 -19.67 21.01 3.77
CA LYS A 252 -20.48 21.38 4.95
C LYS A 252 -20.27 20.43 6.13
N GLY A 253 -19.65 19.28 5.92
CA GLY A 253 -19.30 18.31 6.96
C GLY A 253 -19.70 16.87 6.63
N LEU A 254 -19.73 16.04 7.67
CA LEU A 254 -20.18 14.65 7.61
C LEU A 254 -21.70 14.57 7.51
N TYR A 255 -22.19 13.71 6.62
CA TYR A 255 -23.61 13.47 6.43
C TYR A 255 -23.92 12.00 6.16
N VAL A 256 -25.17 11.62 6.47
CA VAL A 256 -25.80 10.39 5.99
C VAL A 256 -26.88 10.75 4.97
N LYS A 257 -27.14 9.85 4.03
CA LYS A 257 -28.20 10.03 3.05
C LYS A 257 -29.50 9.46 3.61
N GLU A 258 -30.57 10.25 3.58
CA GLU A 258 -31.86 9.84 4.14
C GLU A 258 -32.54 8.76 3.29
N THR A 259 -33.14 7.81 3.99
CA THR A 259 -34.01 6.78 3.42
C THR A 259 -35.35 6.80 4.14
N ASP A 260 -36.42 6.44 3.44
CA ASP A 260 -37.72 6.20 4.07
C ASP A 260 -37.74 4.88 4.85
N ASP A 261 -38.88 4.56 5.47
CA ASP A 261 -39.07 3.35 6.28
C ASP A 261 -38.93 2.05 5.46
N GLU A 262 -38.99 2.14 4.13
CA GLU A 262 -38.84 1.02 3.19
C GLU A 262 -37.40 0.92 2.66
N GLY A 263 -36.51 1.84 3.05
CA GLY A 263 -35.13 1.90 2.62
C GLY A 263 -34.91 2.62 1.28
N ASN A 264 -35.94 3.26 0.72
CA ASN A 264 -35.80 4.01 -0.54
C ASN A 264 -35.19 5.39 -0.28
N PRO A 265 -34.37 5.93 -1.21
CA PRO A 265 -33.83 7.28 -1.12
C PRO A 265 -34.93 8.35 -0.97
N VAL A 266 -34.85 9.18 0.07
CA VAL A 266 -35.67 10.39 0.18
C VAL A 266 -35.07 11.46 -0.73
N LEU A 267 -35.85 12.02 -1.65
CA LEU A 267 -35.37 13.00 -2.63
C LEU A 267 -35.84 14.42 -2.32
N ASP A 268 -34.98 15.42 -2.60
CA ASP A 268 -35.33 16.84 -2.60
C ASP A 268 -36.15 17.24 -3.84
N LYS A 269 -36.45 18.54 -3.98
CA LYS A 269 -37.28 19.05 -5.09
C LYS A 269 -36.56 18.96 -6.44
N GLU A 270 -35.25 18.87 -6.41
CA GLU A 270 -34.35 18.78 -7.55
C GLU A 270 -34.05 17.31 -7.92
N GLY A 271 -34.54 16.35 -7.14
CA GLY A 271 -34.39 14.91 -7.36
C GLY A 271 -33.10 14.34 -6.77
N ASN A 272 -32.36 15.09 -5.94
CA ASN A 272 -31.17 14.59 -5.26
C ASN A 272 -31.54 13.94 -3.93
N GLN A 273 -30.79 12.93 -3.50
CA GLN A 273 -31.02 12.31 -2.20
C GLN A 273 -30.73 13.31 -1.07
N VAL A 274 -31.68 13.44 -0.13
CA VAL A 274 -31.59 14.35 1.02
C VAL A 274 -30.42 13.94 1.92
N ARG A 275 -29.64 14.94 2.34
CA ARG A 275 -28.48 14.78 3.22
C ARG A 275 -28.81 15.26 4.62
N LYS A 276 -28.59 14.40 5.63
CA LYS A 276 -28.65 14.76 7.04
C LYS A 276 -27.24 14.91 7.60
N TYR A 277 -26.85 16.12 7.96
CA TYR A 277 -25.53 16.39 8.53
C TYR A 277 -25.46 15.92 9.99
N VAL A 278 -24.43 15.14 10.31
CA VAL A 278 -24.26 14.43 11.59
C VAL A 278 -22.88 14.64 12.21
N THR A 279 -22.15 15.68 11.79
CA THR A 279 -20.75 15.90 12.18
C THR A 279 -20.54 15.92 13.70
N ASP A 280 -21.32 16.71 14.43
CA ASP A 280 -21.18 16.83 15.89
C ASP A 280 -21.51 15.51 16.61
N GLU A 281 -22.58 14.81 16.19
CA GLU A 281 -22.97 13.52 16.78
C GLU A 281 -21.95 12.42 16.50
N TYR A 282 -21.48 12.33 15.26
CA TYR A 282 -20.48 11.37 14.82
C TYR A 282 -19.17 11.56 15.59
N THR A 283 -18.67 12.78 15.64
CA THR A 283 -17.40 13.11 16.32
C THR A 283 -17.50 12.89 17.82
N ALA A 284 -18.65 13.22 18.45
CA ALA A 284 -18.89 12.90 19.86
C ALA A 284 -18.88 11.39 20.13
N ARG A 285 -19.44 10.56 19.24
CA ARG A 285 -19.36 9.09 19.34
C ARG A 285 -17.94 8.58 19.15
N LEU A 286 -17.23 9.02 18.11
CA LEU A 286 -15.84 8.63 17.85
C LEU A 286 -14.91 8.97 19.02
N LYS A 287 -15.10 10.16 19.63
CA LYS A 287 -14.31 10.61 20.79
C LYS A 287 -14.42 9.67 22.00
N GLN A 288 -15.51 8.90 22.13
CA GLN A 288 -15.68 7.96 23.24
C GLN A 288 -14.60 6.87 23.28
N MET A 289 -14.08 6.44 22.12
CA MET A 289 -12.96 5.49 22.07
C MET A 289 -11.68 6.10 22.68
N PHE A 290 -11.39 7.36 22.38
CA PHE A 290 -10.21 8.05 22.92
C PHE A 290 -10.37 8.37 24.41
N GLU A 291 -11.58 8.73 24.86
CA GLU A 291 -11.88 8.83 26.29
C GLU A 291 -11.78 7.48 27.01
N PHE A 292 -12.16 6.38 26.36
CA PHE A 292 -11.96 5.04 26.89
C PHE A 292 -10.48 4.73 27.10
N ILE A 293 -9.63 5.01 26.10
CA ILE A 293 -8.16 4.85 26.18
C ILE A 293 -7.61 5.63 27.37
N LYS A 294 -7.99 6.91 27.50
CA LYS A 294 -7.53 7.79 28.58
C LYS A 294 -8.00 7.34 29.95
N THR A 295 -9.29 7.04 30.09
CA THR A 295 -9.93 6.66 31.37
C THR A 295 -9.35 5.37 31.93
N ASN A 296 -9.03 4.42 31.05
CA ASN A 296 -8.44 3.14 31.43
C ASN A 296 -6.89 3.17 31.47
N ASN A 297 -6.28 4.35 31.29
CA ASN A 297 -4.83 4.54 31.30
C ASN A 297 -4.07 3.58 30.37
N ILE A 298 -4.62 3.36 29.17
CA ILE A 298 -4.11 2.37 28.22
C ILE A 298 -2.82 2.92 27.59
N GLN A 299 -1.74 2.16 27.73
CA GLN A 299 -0.44 2.47 27.13
C GLN A 299 -0.25 1.65 25.86
N PHE A 300 0.14 2.31 24.78
CA PHE A 300 0.39 1.66 23.51
C PHE A 300 1.78 1.03 23.45
N SER A 301 1.83 -0.18 22.92
CA SER A 301 3.08 -0.82 22.52
C SER A 301 3.54 -0.25 21.18
N LYS A 302 4.85 -0.21 20.98
CA LYS A 302 5.45 0.26 19.73
C LYS A 302 5.84 -0.93 18.85
N TYR A 303 5.21 -1.02 17.70
CA TYR A 303 5.65 -1.85 16.58
C TYR A 303 6.47 -0.99 15.60
N THR A 304 7.65 -1.46 15.20
CA THR A 304 8.50 -0.75 14.24
C THR A 304 8.79 -1.62 13.02
N LYS A 305 8.90 -0.96 11.87
CA LYS A 305 9.28 -1.62 10.61
C LYS A 305 10.69 -2.23 10.68
N GLU A 306 11.58 -1.64 11.45
CA GLU A 306 12.92 -2.19 11.75
C GLU A 306 12.83 -3.53 12.50
N THR A 307 12.06 -3.59 13.59
CA THR A 307 11.84 -4.85 14.34
C THR A 307 11.25 -5.93 13.44
N TYR A 308 10.30 -5.56 12.58
CA TYR A 308 9.75 -6.50 11.59
C TYR A 308 10.81 -7.04 10.64
N ILE A 309 11.64 -6.19 10.02
CA ILE A 309 12.70 -6.64 9.10
C ILE A 309 13.64 -7.60 9.82
N ARG A 310 14.07 -7.24 11.04
CA ARG A 310 14.96 -8.09 11.84
C ARG A 310 14.34 -9.47 12.09
N ASP A 311 13.12 -9.49 12.61
CA ASP A 311 12.44 -10.72 12.98
C ASP A 311 12.13 -11.61 11.78
N THR A 312 11.63 -11.03 10.68
CA THR A 312 11.21 -11.81 9.50
C THR A 312 12.41 -12.45 8.81
N PHE A 313 13.52 -11.73 8.66
CA PHE A 313 14.74 -12.28 8.04
C PHE A 313 15.46 -13.30 8.94
N ASN A 314 15.48 -13.10 10.26
CA ASN A 314 16.08 -14.03 11.21
C ASN A 314 15.21 -15.29 11.46
N SER A 315 13.93 -15.27 11.05
CA SER A 315 13.01 -16.40 11.25
C SER A 315 13.40 -17.69 10.51
N TYR A 316 14.32 -17.61 9.53
CA TYR A 316 14.76 -18.75 8.70
C TYR A 316 16.01 -19.47 9.26
N GLY A 317 16.30 -19.33 10.56
CA GLY A 317 17.30 -20.12 11.27
C GLY A 317 18.76 -19.70 11.04
N THR A 318 18.99 -18.62 10.30
CA THR A 318 20.29 -17.94 10.18
C THR A 318 20.11 -16.49 10.61
N GLU A 319 20.99 -16.01 11.48
CA GLU A 319 21.01 -14.59 11.85
C GLU A 319 21.51 -13.78 10.64
N VAL A 320 20.62 -12.96 10.09
CA VAL A 320 20.89 -12.02 9.01
C VAL A 320 21.22 -10.65 9.58
N PHE A 321 20.48 -10.24 10.62
CA PHE A 321 20.67 -8.96 11.31
C PHE A 321 20.89 -9.17 12.80
N GLY A 322 21.93 -8.56 13.36
CA GLY A 322 22.20 -8.61 14.80
C GLY A 322 21.14 -7.88 15.64
N SER A 323 21.10 -8.08 16.97
CA SER A 323 20.11 -7.46 17.86
C SER A 323 20.08 -5.93 17.83
N ASP A 324 21.26 -5.31 17.76
CA ASP A 324 21.45 -3.87 17.83
C ASP A 324 21.95 -3.27 16.50
N GLU A 325 21.88 -4.06 15.42
CA GLU A 325 22.32 -3.60 14.10
C GLU A 325 21.31 -2.60 13.54
N GLN A 326 21.76 -1.38 13.23
CA GLN A 326 20.92 -0.40 12.53
C GLN A 326 20.42 -0.96 11.20
N ILE A 327 19.11 -0.86 10.94
CA ILE A 327 18.50 -1.28 9.68
C ILE A 327 17.98 -0.06 8.92
N ASN A 328 18.52 0.16 7.73
CA ASN A 328 18.06 1.17 6.77
C ASN A 328 17.18 0.56 5.65
N ILE A 329 16.75 -0.69 5.81
CA ILE A 329 15.76 -1.35 4.95
C ILE A 329 14.36 -1.00 5.46
N TYR A 330 13.52 -0.48 4.57
CA TYR A 330 12.20 0.03 4.91
C TYR A 330 11.10 -0.74 4.14
N PRO A 331 10.39 -1.67 4.77
CA PRO A 331 9.32 -2.43 4.14
C PRO A 331 8.14 -1.52 3.78
N ILE A 332 7.64 -1.69 2.56
CA ILE A 332 6.50 -0.95 2.03
C ILE A 332 5.46 -1.90 1.45
N THR A 333 4.20 -1.46 1.45
CA THR A 333 3.11 -2.16 0.78
C THR A 333 3.17 -1.95 -0.74
N TYR A 334 2.38 -2.73 -1.50
CA TYR A 334 2.24 -2.52 -2.95
C TYR A 334 1.78 -1.08 -3.27
N ARG A 335 0.84 -0.55 -2.50
CA ARG A 335 0.31 0.81 -2.67
C ARG A 335 1.36 1.88 -2.40
N GLN A 336 2.14 1.68 -1.34
CA GLN A 336 3.27 2.54 -1.01
C GLN A 336 4.36 2.49 -2.09
N LEU A 337 4.56 1.34 -2.74
CA LEU A 337 5.47 1.20 -3.87
C LEU A 337 4.95 1.99 -5.08
N GLU A 338 3.71 1.78 -5.50
CA GLU A 338 3.14 2.53 -6.63
C GLU A 338 3.20 4.04 -6.39
N TRP A 339 2.78 4.50 -5.21
CA TRP A 339 2.85 5.90 -4.84
C TRP A 339 4.28 6.43 -4.89
N LEU A 340 5.26 5.72 -4.29
CA LEU A 340 6.67 6.11 -4.32
C LEU A 340 7.19 6.26 -5.76
N LEU A 341 6.81 5.35 -6.66
CA LEU A 341 7.25 5.38 -8.06
C LEU A 341 6.53 6.48 -8.87
N ASP A 342 5.40 6.98 -8.40
CA ASP A 342 4.73 8.15 -8.97
C ASP A 342 5.27 9.48 -8.44
N GLU A 343 6.10 9.48 -7.40
CA GLU A 343 6.65 10.70 -6.82
C GLU A 343 7.83 11.28 -7.60
N LYS A 344 7.95 12.62 -7.56
CA LYS A 344 9.09 13.32 -8.16
C LYS A 344 10.31 13.24 -7.26
N GLY A 345 11.26 12.38 -7.60
CA GLY A 345 12.52 12.30 -6.89
C GLY A 345 13.26 11.02 -7.20
N ASN A 346 14.22 10.71 -6.34
CA ASN A 346 15.08 9.55 -6.46
C ASN A 346 14.86 8.62 -5.28
N SER A 347 14.73 7.33 -5.56
CA SER A 347 14.59 6.28 -4.55
C SER A 347 15.46 5.06 -4.87
N LEU A 348 15.87 4.37 -3.82
CA LEU A 348 16.47 3.04 -3.86
C LEU A 348 15.39 2.03 -3.49
N VAL A 349 15.16 1.05 -4.37
CA VAL A 349 14.07 0.09 -4.23
C VAL A 349 14.61 -1.33 -4.39
N LEU A 350 14.18 -2.22 -3.49
CA LEU A 350 14.43 -3.66 -3.53
C LEU A 350 13.10 -4.38 -3.68
N ILE A 351 12.94 -5.14 -4.77
CA ILE A 351 11.87 -6.13 -4.90
C ILE A 351 12.42 -7.47 -4.39
N GLY A 352 11.91 -7.91 -3.24
CA GLY A 352 12.38 -9.13 -2.60
C GLY A 352 11.80 -9.31 -1.20
N GLY A 353 11.40 -10.54 -0.88
CA GLY A 353 10.89 -10.93 0.44
C GLY A 353 11.85 -11.73 1.31
N SER A 354 11.55 -11.84 2.60
CA SER A 354 12.30 -12.71 3.53
C SER A 354 12.12 -14.19 3.22
N GLY A 355 11.01 -14.59 2.60
CA GLY A 355 10.77 -15.94 2.10
C GLY A 355 11.75 -16.38 1.02
N ASN A 356 12.34 -15.44 0.27
CA ASN A 356 13.28 -15.73 -0.80
C ASN A 356 14.72 -15.90 -0.27
N GLU A 357 15.30 -17.08 -0.45
CA GLU A 357 16.67 -17.39 0.02
C GLU A 357 17.73 -16.45 -0.57
N LYS A 358 17.57 -16.04 -1.83
CA LYS A 358 18.53 -15.15 -2.50
C LYS A 358 18.48 -13.76 -1.91
N THR A 359 17.29 -13.25 -1.59
CA THR A 359 17.11 -11.98 -0.88
C THR A 359 17.78 -12.04 0.49
N ARG A 360 17.53 -13.10 1.28
CA ARG A 360 18.19 -13.30 2.59
C ARG A 360 19.72 -13.31 2.47
N ALA A 361 20.25 -13.84 1.37
CA ALA A 361 21.69 -13.96 1.16
C ALA A 361 22.41 -12.63 0.90
N ILE A 362 21.70 -11.59 0.47
CA ILE A 362 22.30 -10.30 0.06
C ILE A 362 21.78 -9.09 0.85
N ILE A 363 20.65 -9.21 1.56
CA ILE A 363 20.02 -8.06 2.24
C ILE A 363 20.93 -7.42 3.29
N GLY A 364 21.72 -8.21 4.02
CA GLY A 364 22.68 -7.68 5.00
C GLY A 364 23.74 -6.80 4.34
N GLN A 365 24.20 -7.16 3.14
CA GLN A 365 25.15 -6.35 2.39
C GLN A 365 24.52 -5.04 1.90
N ILE A 366 23.29 -5.09 1.37
CA ILE A 366 22.55 -3.88 0.99
C ILE A 366 22.37 -2.97 2.21
N ASN A 367 21.98 -3.54 3.36
CA ASN A 367 21.82 -2.78 4.60
C ASN A 367 23.11 -2.10 5.04
N GLN A 368 24.24 -2.80 4.99
CA GLN A 368 25.56 -2.22 5.33
C GLN A 368 25.88 -1.01 4.46
N TYR A 369 25.68 -1.11 3.14
CA TYR A 369 25.86 0.05 2.25
C TYR A 369 24.85 1.17 2.55
N ALA A 370 23.59 0.84 2.81
CA ALA A 370 22.55 1.81 3.12
C ALA A 370 22.84 2.58 4.42
N VAL A 371 23.29 1.88 5.47
CA VAL A 371 23.70 2.46 6.76
C VAL A 371 24.95 3.32 6.58
N LYS A 372 25.99 2.78 5.92
CA LYS A 372 27.26 3.49 5.66
C LYS A 372 27.03 4.84 4.96
N ASN A 373 26.08 4.89 4.03
CA ASN A 373 25.81 6.08 3.24
C ASN A 373 24.63 6.91 3.77
N ASN A 374 24.08 6.56 4.93
CA ASN A 374 22.91 7.21 5.52
C ASN A 374 21.74 7.38 4.52
N VAL A 375 21.41 6.30 3.81
CA VAL A 375 20.28 6.23 2.87
C VAL A 375 19.33 5.09 3.25
N ARG A 376 18.05 5.23 2.91
CA ARG A 376 16.99 4.24 3.08
C ARG A 376 16.79 3.45 1.79
N VAL A 377 16.65 2.13 1.89
CA VAL A 377 16.22 1.25 0.79
C VAL A 377 14.78 0.81 1.05
N TYR A 378 13.87 1.16 0.14
CA TYR A 378 12.48 0.71 0.21
C TYR A 378 12.38 -0.73 -0.27
N MET A 379 11.85 -1.63 0.55
CA MET A 379 11.71 -3.05 0.22
C MET A 379 10.23 -3.41 0.02
N TYR A 380 9.91 -3.95 -1.14
CA TYR A 380 8.60 -4.54 -1.40
C TYR A 380 8.74 -6.06 -1.55
N ASP A 381 8.00 -6.81 -0.73
CA ASP A 381 7.84 -8.26 -0.88
C ASP A 381 6.75 -8.56 -1.92
N PRO A 382 7.06 -9.21 -3.05
CA PRO A 382 6.07 -9.60 -4.05
C PRO A 382 4.99 -10.54 -3.51
N GLN A 383 5.27 -11.28 -2.44
CA GLN A 383 4.27 -12.09 -1.73
C GLN A 383 3.44 -11.17 -0.82
N ILE A 384 2.21 -10.85 -1.24
CA ILE A 384 1.37 -9.87 -0.53
C ILE A 384 1.04 -10.25 0.93
N ASP A 385 1.21 -11.52 1.30
CA ASP A 385 1.01 -12.06 2.64
C ASP A 385 2.32 -12.46 3.35
N GLY A 386 3.47 -12.08 2.80
CA GLY A 386 4.80 -12.45 3.29
C GLY A 386 5.03 -13.97 3.38
N GLY A 387 4.28 -14.77 2.62
CA GLY A 387 4.34 -16.24 2.65
C GLY A 387 3.61 -16.88 3.84
N ILE A 388 3.00 -16.09 4.74
CA ILE A 388 2.38 -16.62 5.97
C ILE A 388 1.32 -17.69 5.68
N THR A 389 0.49 -17.47 4.66
CA THR A 389 -0.65 -18.38 4.42
C THR A 389 -0.17 -19.75 3.95
N VAL A 390 0.90 -19.80 3.16
CA VAL A 390 1.53 -21.05 2.70
C VAL A 390 2.36 -21.66 3.83
N ASP A 391 3.33 -20.90 4.36
CA ASP A 391 4.35 -21.42 5.28
C ASP A 391 3.78 -21.81 6.65
N LYS A 392 2.75 -21.10 7.12
CA LYS A 392 2.21 -21.26 8.49
C LYS A 392 0.81 -21.81 8.54
N TRP A 393 -0.02 -21.56 7.53
CA TRP A 393 -1.45 -21.91 7.57
C TRP A 393 -1.84 -23.04 6.62
N GLY A 394 -0.92 -23.51 5.77
CA GLY A 394 -1.12 -24.69 4.93
C GLY A 394 -1.92 -24.45 3.64
N TYR A 395 -2.05 -23.19 3.21
CA TYR A 395 -2.59 -22.87 1.89
C TYR A 395 -1.55 -23.18 0.80
N THR A 396 -2.01 -23.39 -0.43
CA THR A 396 -1.13 -23.70 -1.58
C THR A 396 -1.21 -22.64 -2.69
N GLN A 397 -2.15 -21.73 -2.59
CA GLN A 397 -2.33 -20.64 -3.55
C GLN A 397 -1.20 -19.63 -3.38
N THR A 398 -0.49 -19.34 -4.46
CA THR A 398 0.50 -18.26 -4.45
C THR A 398 -0.17 -16.90 -4.29
N THR A 399 0.47 -16.07 -3.49
CA THR A 399 0.21 -14.66 -3.22
C THR A 399 1.29 -13.77 -3.85
N SER A 400 2.25 -14.36 -4.58
CA SER A 400 3.28 -13.59 -5.28
C SER A 400 2.69 -12.92 -6.51
N ILE A 401 2.90 -11.61 -6.68
CA ILE A 401 2.54 -10.94 -7.94
C ILE A 401 3.51 -11.32 -9.08
N CYS A 402 4.72 -11.78 -8.76
CA CYS A 402 5.77 -12.13 -9.73
C CYS A 402 5.69 -13.57 -10.24
N GLU A 403 4.67 -14.35 -9.87
CA GLU A 403 4.47 -15.69 -10.41
C GLU A 403 3.57 -15.66 -11.65
N GLU A 404 3.97 -16.32 -12.73
CA GLU A 404 3.25 -16.32 -14.02
C GLU A 404 1.80 -16.79 -13.90
N ASN A 405 1.55 -17.79 -13.04
CA ASN A 405 0.22 -18.35 -12.81
C ASN A 405 -0.53 -17.66 -11.66
N SER A 406 0.00 -16.54 -11.15
CA SER A 406 -0.62 -15.81 -10.06
C SER A 406 -1.96 -15.22 -10.52
N PRO A 407 -3.06 -15.50 -9.82
CA PRO A 407 -4.33 -14.83 -10.09
C PRO A 407 -4.23 -13.29 -10.06
N ILE A 408 -3.26 -12.74 -9.32
CA ILE A 408 -3.01 -11.30 -9.18
C ILE A 408 -1.87 -10.78 -10.07
N ALA A 409 -1.47 -11.53 -11.10
CA ALA A 409 -0.46 -11.10 -12.07
C ALA A 409 -0.78 -9.74 -12.72
N LYS A 410 -2.05 -9.31 -12.75
CA LYS A 410 -2.45 -7.97 -13.20
C LYS A 410 -1.77 -6.82 -12.41
N MET A 411 -1.49 -7.04 -11.13
CA MET A 411 -0.79 -6.05 -10.29
C MET A 411 0.66 -5.90 -10.75
N TYR A 412 1.27 -7.03 -11.14
CA TYR A 412 2.61 -7.04 -11.70
C TYR A 412 2.68 -6.37 -13.06
N THR A 413 1.81 -6.74 -14.01
CA THR A 413 1.79 -6.10 -15.34
C THR A 413 1.53 -4.61 -15.24
N GLY A 414 0.61 -4.19 -14.36
CA GLY A 414 0.35 -2.78 -14.07
C GLY A 414 1.56 -2.04 -13.49
N LEU A 415 2.37 -2.69 -12.66
CA LEU A 415 3.62 -2.11 -12.13
C LEU A 415 4.65 -1.90 -13.25
N ILE A 416 4.82 -2.90 -14.12
CA ILE A 416 5.76 -2.81 -15.25
C ILE A 416 5.33 -1.72 -16.24
N ASP A 417 4.08 -1.77 -16.69
CA ASP A 417 3.57 -0.89 -17.75
C ASP A 417 3.57 0.58 -17.35
N ARG A 418 3.34 0.89 -16.06
CA ARG A 418 3.27 2.27 -15.58
C ARG A 418 4.62 2.81 -15.12
N HIS A 419 5.41 2.02 -14.41
CA HIS A 419 6.54 2.55 -13.65
C HIS A 419 7.89 2.02 -14.12
N LEU A 420 7.98 0.76 -14.57
CA LEU A 420 9.26 0.09 -14.87
C LEU A 420 9.47 -0.07 -16.39
N THR A 421 9.21 1.00 -17.15
CA THR A 421 9.10 0.96 -18.62
C THR A 421 10.39 0.60 -19.37
N ASN A 422 11.54 0.76 -18.73
CA ASN A 422 12.85 0.39 -19.27
C ASN A 422 13.47 -0.83 -18.57
N LEU A 423 12.66 -1.63 -17.87
CA LEU A 423 13.11 -2.89 -17.27
C LEU A 423 13.69 -3.79 -18.35
N THR A 424 14.97 -4.13 -18.22
CA THR A 424 15.67 -5.03 -19.14
C THR A 424 15.61 -6.47 -18.64
N GLU A 425 15.24 -7.39 -19.53
CA GLU A 425 14.86 -8.77 -19.19
C GLU A 425 16.03 -9.72 -18.94
N ALA A 426 15.92 -10.55 -17.88
CA ALA A 426 16.56 -11.86 -17.85
C ALA A 426 15.62 -12.99 -18.32
N LYS A 427 14.29 -12.82 -18.16
CA LYS A 427 13.22 -13.75 -18.58
C LYS A 427 11.95 -12.99 -18.97
N THR A 428 11.12 -13.62 -19.79
CA THR A 428 9.80 -13.14 -20.20
C THR A 428 8.71 -14.13 -19.85
N THR A 429 7.52 -13.63 -19.49
CA THR A 429 6.29 -14.44 -19.46
C THR A 429 5.89 -14.89 -20.88
N GLU A 430 4.94 -15.82 -20.99
CA GLU A 430 4.38 -16.22 -22.30
C GLU A 430 3.79 -15.04 -23.08
N ASP A 431 3.23 -14.05 -22.37
CA ASP A 431 2.66 -12.83 -22.95
C ASP A 431 3.70 -11.74 -23.24
N GLY A 432 4.99 -12.02 -23.02
CA GLY A 432 6.10 -11.12 -23.37
C GLY A 432 6.39 -10.04 -22.34
N TYR A 433 5.89 -10.16 -21.11
CA TYR A 433 6.27 -9.25 -20.02
C TYR A 433 7.61 -9.66 -19.43
N ALA A 434 8.51 -8.69 -19.24
CA ALA A 434 9.72 -8.87 -18.45
C ALA A 434 9.36 -9.40 -17.06
N LEU A 435 10.07 -10.43 -16.57
CA LEU A 435 9.83 -11.02 -15.25
C LEU A 435 10.96 -10.70 -14.28
N ILE A 436 10.66 -9.90 -13.25
CA ILE A 436 11.58 -9.61 -12.15
C ILE A 436 11.95 -10.92 -11.46
N GLN A 437 13.24 -11.21 -11.40
CA GLN A 437 13.78 -12.30 -10.59
C GLN A 437 14.24 -11.73 -9.25
N GLU A 438 13.53 -12.08 -8.18
CA GLU A 438 13.94 -11.67 -6.83
C GLU A 438 15.32 -12.26 -6.44
N PRO A 439 16.16 -11.48 -5.76
CA PRO A 439 16.02 -10.06 -5.46
C PRO A 439 16.40 -9.16 -6.66
N TYR A 440 15.65 -8.07 -6.83
CA TYR A 440 15.93 -7.03 -7.82
C TYR A 440 16.10 -5.68 -7.13
N PHE A 441 17.31 -5.14 -7.18
CA PHE A 441 17.68 -3.89 -6.52
C PHE A 441 17.96 -2.80 -7.56
N PHE A 442 17.34 -1.64 -7.42
CA PHE A 442 17.44 -0.57 -8.42
C PHE A 442 17.34 0.84 -7.85
N ALA A 443 17.96 1.77 -8.58
CA ALA A 443 17.79 3.21 -8.39
C ALA A 443 16.73 3.70 -9.37
N TYR A 444 15.79 4.49 -8.87
CA TYR A 444 14.60 4.91 -9.59
C TYR A 444 14.46 6.44 -9.61
N ASN A 445 14.06 6.98 -10.76
CA ASN A 445 13.61 8.35 -10.94
C ASN A 445 12.63 8.43 -12.11
N LYS A 446 11.35 8.70 -11.84
CA LYS A 446 10.31 8.70 -12.87
C LYS A 446 10.52 9.68 -14.04
N ASP A 447 11.28 10.76 -13.80
CA ASP A 447 11.54 11.81 -14.78
C ASP A 447 12.81 11.51 -15.61
N ALA A 448 13.55 10.44 -15.28
CA ALA A 448 14.78 10.07 -15.97
C ALA A 448 14.53 9.62 -17.42
N LYS A 449 15.50 9.92 -18.27
CA LYS A 449 15.47 9.64 -19.70
C LYS A 449 16.79 9.05 -20.16
N ASP A 450 16.72 8.20 -21.18
CA ASP A 450 17.91 7.67 -21.85
C ASP A 450 18.57 8.71 -22.78
N GLU A 451 19.66 8.32 -23.43
CA GLU A 451 20.42 9.16 -24.38
C GLU A 451 19.57 9.62 -25.57
N ASP A 452 18.52 8.87 -25.93
CA ASP A 452 17.60 9.16 -27.02
C ASP A 452 16.38 9.99 -26.56
N GLY A 453 16.27 10.28 -25.26
CA GLY A 453 15.20 11.07 -24.66
C GLY A 453 13.93 10.31 -24.35
N PHE A 454 13.94 8.97 -24.42
CA PHE A 454 12.82 8.12 -23.99
C PHE A 454 12.82 7.95 -22.46
N ALA A 455 11.64 7.68 -21.89
CA ALA A 455 11.51 7.44 -20.46
C ALA A 455 12.34 6.22 -20.05
N ALA A 456 13.27 6.43 -19.12
CA ALA A 456 14.17 5.42 -18.59
C ALA A 456 14.25 5.53 -17.07
N PRO A 457 13.15 5.24 -16.36
CA PRO A 457 13.03 5.56 -14.95
C PRO A 457 13.92 4.71 -14.02
N ILE A 458 14.33 3.51 -14.46
CA ILE A 458 15.37 2.73 -13.78
C ILE A 458 16.74 3.26 -14.24
N THR A 459 17.47 3.94 -13.36
CA THR A 459 18.76 4.58 -13.71
C THR A 459 19.95 3.65 -13.49
N ALA A 460 19.81 2.66 -12.61
CA ALA A 460 20.70 1.52 -12.46
C ALA A 460 19.93 0.38 -11.79
N SER A 461 20.28 -0.86 -12.10
CA SER A 461 19.69 -2.03 -11.46
C SER A 461 20.63 -3.22 -11.45
N VAL A 462 20.37 -4.14 -10.53
CA VAL A 462 21.00 -5.45 -10.48
C VAL A 462 19.98 -6.54 -10.12
N GLU A 463 20.00 -7.63 -10.89
CA GLU A 463 19.45 -8.93 -10.49
C GLU A 463 20.54 -9.75 -9.82
N LEU A 464 20.30 -10.23 -8.60
CA LEU A 464 21.32 -10.90 -7.79
C LEU A 464 20.98 -12.39 -7.60
N PRO A 465 21.44 -13.31 -8.49
CA PRO A 465 21.18 -14.74 -8.37
C PRO A 465 22.09 -15.44 -7.34
N TYR A 466 22.27 -14.87 -6.15
CA TYR A 466 23.18 -15.39 -5.12
C TYR A 466 22.45 -16.33 -4.14
N THR A 467 23.09 -17.44 -3.72
CA THR A 467 22.51 -18.42 -2.78
C THR A 467 23.51 -18.81 -1.69
N THR A 468 23.00 -19.07 -0.49
CA THR A 468 23.80 -19.54 0.65
C THR A 468 24.05 -21.05 0.63
N ASP A 469 23.25 -21.81 -0.13
CA ASP A 469 23.35 -23.26 -0.29
C ASP A 469 24.70 -23.68 -0.89
N SER A 470 25.50 -24.40 -0.09
CA SER A 470 26.85 -24.80 -0.50
C SER A 470 26.91 -25.84 -1.61
N GLU A 471 25.81 -26.56 -1.88
CA GLU A 471 25.68 -27.54 -2.96
C GLU A 471 25.08 -26.94 -4.25
N LYS A 472 24.30 -25.85 -4.14
CA LYS A 472 23.86 -25.06 -5.31
C LYS A 472 24.84 -23.95 -5.69
N ARG A 473 25.79 -23.62 -4.80
CA ARG A 473 26.95 -22.74 -5.05
C ARG A 473 27.83 -23.19 -6.22
N TYR A 474 27.68 -24.41 -6.74
CA TYR A 474 28.53 -24.96 -7.79
C TYR A 474 28.40 -24.32 -9.18
N TYR A 475 27.50 -23.35 -9.38
CA TYR A 475 27.46 -22.61 -10.64
C TYR A 475 28.40 -21.41 -10.74
N ILE A 476 28.91 -20.83 -9.63
CA ILE A 476 29.76 -19.64 -9.74
C ILE A 476 30.75 -19.55 -8.54
N GLY A 477 32.03 -19.23 -8.78
CA GLY A 477 33.16 -19.29 -7.82
C GLY A 477 33.15 -18.31 -6.61
N LYS A 478 33.45 -18.86 -5.42
CA LYS A 478 33.11 -18.32 -4.09
C LYS A 478 33.53 -16.89 -3.69
N GLU A 479 34.71 -16.38 -4.05
CA GLU A 479 35.16 -15.03 -3.62
C GLU A 479 34.91 -13.95 -4.68
N LYS A 480 35.29 -14.24 -5.93
CA LYS A 480 35.09 -13.34 -7.07
C LYS A 480 33.62 -12.93 -7.27
N ASN A 481 32.69 -13.77 -6.83
CA ASN A 481 31.26 -13.47 -6.97
C ASN A 481 30.70 -12.60 -5.85
N MET A 482 31.22 -12.73 -4.63
CA MET A 482 30.82 -11.82 -3.57
C MET A 482 31.36 -10.43 -3.89
N GLU A 483 32.62 -10.34 -4.34
CA GLU A 483 33.19 -9.10 -4.85
C GLU A 483 32.38 -8.53 -6.02
N ALA A 484 31.99 -9.36 -7.00
CA ALA A 484 31.15 -8.93 -8.11
C ALA A 484 29.76 -8.49 -7.67
N CYS A 485 29.11 -9.24 -6.77
CA CYS A 485 27.82 -8.88 -6.17
C CYS A 485 27.92 -7.54 -5.44
N ASN A 486 28.94 -7.36 -4.62
CA ASN A 486 29.20 -6.11 -3.89
C ASN A 486 29.43 -4.95 -4.85
N SER A 487 30.19 -5.16 -5.93
CA SER A 487 30.44 -4.14 -6.96
C SER A 487 29.15 -3.76 -7.69
N GLN A 488 28.25 -4.70 -7.94
CA GLN A 488 26.96 -4.43 -8.58
C GLN A 488 25.96 -3.75 -7.63
N ILE A 489 26.01 -4.06 -6.33
CA ILE A 489 25.23 -3.32 -5.33
C ILE A 489 25.73 -1.87 -5.28
N GLU A 490 27.05 -1.67 -5.25
CA GLU A 490 27.69 -0.35 -5.23
C GLU A 490 27.29 0.50 -6.44
N THR A 491 27.23 -0.06 -7.65
CA THR A 491 26.84 0.70 -8.86
C THR A 491 25.42 1.27 -8.78
N VAL A 492 24.49 0.58 -8.09
CA VAL A 492 23.13 1.09 -7.86
C VAL A 492 23.15 2.28 -6.89
N PHE A 493 23.93 2.19 -5.80
CA PHE A 493 24.11 3.31 -4.88
C PHE A 493 24.82 4.50 -5.55
N GLU A 494 25.84 4.25 -6.38
CA GLU A 494 26.56 5.29 -7.12
C GLU A 494 25.62 6.05 -8.08
N SER A 495 24.75 5.32 -8.80
CA SER A 495 23.73 5.92 -9.66
C SER A 495 22.78 6.81 -8.86
N TYR A 496 22.26 6.32 -7.73
CA TYR A 496 21.43 7.13 -6.84
C TYR A 496 22.17 8.39 -6.38
N ALA A 497 23.40 8.24 -5.89
CA ALA A 497 24.20 9.33 -5.36
C ALA A 497 24.49 10.41 -6.40
N GLN A 498 24.80 9.99 -7.64
CA GLN A 498 24.97 10.89 -8.77
C GLN A 498 23.69 11.69 -9.06
N ASN A 499 22.52 11.03 -9.03
CA ASN A 499 21.25 11.69 -9.33
C ASN A 499 20.84 12.71 -8.26
N VAL A 500 21.19 12.47 -6.99
CA VAL A 500 20.84 13.37 -5.88
C VAL A 500 21.95 14.33 -5.46
N GLY A 501 23.16 14.18 -6.02
CA GLY A 501 24.32 15.03 -5.75
C GLY A 501 24.92 14.84 -4.36
N ILE A 502 24.96 13.60 -3.83
CA ILE A 502 25.65 13.26 -2.59
C ILE A 502 26.95 12.49 -2.86
N GLU A 503 27.90 12.58 -1.95
CA GLU A 503 29.11 11.74 -1.98
C GLU A 503 28.89 10.50 -1.12
N LEU A 504 29.15 9.32 -1.68
CA LEU A 504 29.15 8.06 -0.94
C LEU A 504 30.44 7.93 -0.13
N GLU A 505 30.33 7.33 1.06
CA GLU A 505 31.50 6.94 1.84
C GLU A 505 32.22 5.77 1.16
N LYS A 506 33.49 5.98 0.78
CA LYS A 506 34.34 4.97 0.13
C LYS A 506 34.81 3.87 1.07
#